data_AF-A0A7I7QCC8-F1
#
_entry.id   AF-A0A7I7QCC8-F1
#
_cell.length_a   1.000
_cell.length_b   1.000
_cell.length_c   1.000
_cell.angle_alpha   90.00
_cell.angle_beta   90.00
_cell.angle_gamma   90.00
#
_symmetry.space_group_name_H-M   'P 1'
#
loop_
_entity.id
_entity.type
_entity.pdbx_description
1 polymer ?
#
loop_
_entity_poly.entity_id
_entity_poly.type
_entity_poly.pdbx_seq_one_letter_code
_entity_poly.pdbx_strand_id
1 'polypeptide(L)'
;MYRPDPADARRVLDYDYRGGWDDPTTSPKTDQVAAVDLGKFDVKTAVGIMRGAPETLGIKASEVKSTYLIIEPAKDPTAPGSLTLSVYVSSDYGSGSIDFAGDGTINRVNYPSS
;
A
#
# COMPACT_ATOMS: atom_id res chain seq x y z
N MET A 1 -0.15 -0.33 -9.29
CA MET A 1 -1.51 0.26 -9.41
C MET A 1 -2.27 -0.55 -10.44
N TYR A 2 -3.47 -1.04 -10.10
CA TYR A 2 -4.27 -1.86 -11.02
C TYR A 2 -5.32 -1.02 -11.76
N ARG A 3 -5.29 -1.07 -13.09
CA ARG A 3 -6.32 -0.48 -13.97
C ARG A 3 -6.91 -1.57 -14.87
N PRO A 4 -8.24 -1.61 -15.10
CA PRO A 4 -8.81 -2.44 -16.15
C PRO A 4 -8.18 -2.14 -17.52
N ASP A 5 -7.83 -3.19 -18.27
CA ASP A 5 -7.31 -3.04 -19.63
C ASP A 5 -8.46 -2.64 -20.59
N PRO A 6 -8.38 -1.49 -21.30
CA PRO A 6 -9.40 -1.08 -22.25
C PRO A 6 -9.49 -1.97 -23.51
N ALA A 7 -8.47 -2.79 -23.79
CA ALA A 7 -8.43 -3.68 -24.94
C ALA A 7 -8.91 -5.12 -24.64
N ASP A 8 -8.82 -5.58 -23.39
CA ASP A 8 -9.35 -6.88 -22.97
C ASP A 8 -9.99 -6.80 -21.58
N ALA A 9 -11.32 -6.93 -21.55
CA ALA A 9 -12.11 -6.85 -20.32
C ALA A 9 -11.76 -7.90 -19.26
N ARG A 10 -10.99 -8.95 -19.59
CA ARG A 10 -10.54 -10.01 -18.67
C ARG A 10 -9.18 -9.73 -18.04
N ARG A 11 -8.53 -8.63 -18.38
CA ARG A 11 -7.16 -8.30 -17.93
C ARG A 11 -7.11 -7.02 -17.11
N VAL A 12 -6.07 -6.90 -16.29
CA VAL A 12 -5.67 -5.66 -15.62
C VAL A 12 -4.24 -5.30 -16.00
N LEU A 13 -3.97 -4.00 -15.99
CA LEU A 13 -2.65 -3.39 -16.12
C LEU A 13 -2.15 -3.04 -14.72
N ASP A 14 -0.96 -3.49 -14.37
CA ASP A 14 -0.26 -3.10 -13.15
C ASP A 14 0.86 -2.10 -13.46
N TYR A 15 0.88 -0.99 -12.72
CA TYR A 15 1.91 0.04 -12.78
C TYR A 15 2.70 0.10 -11.47
N ASP A 16 4.01 -0.15 -11.56
CA ASP A 16 4.95 0.11 -10.48
C ASP A 16 5.49 1.54 -10.59
N TYR A 17 5.53 2.26 -9.47
CA TYR A 17 6.13 3.60 -9.42
C TYR A 17 7.49 3.54 -8.70
N ARG A 18 8.57 3.80 -9.44
CA ARG A 18 9.96 3.78 -8.93
C ARG A 18 10.75 5.05 -9.31
N GLY A 19 10.09 6.22 -9.27
CA GLY A 19 10.66 7.50 -9.73
C GLY A 19 10.31 7.86 -11.17
N GLY A 20 9.43 7.08 -11.79
CA GLY A 20 8.79 7.23 -13.10
C GLY A 20 7.66 6.20 -13.21
N TRP A 21 6.82 6.29 -14.24
CA TRP A 21 5.84 5.25 -14.56
C TRP A 21 6.49 4.27 -15.55
N ASP A 22 6.80 3.07 -15.10
CA ASP A 22 7.27 2.00 -15.99
C ASP A 22 6.12 1.45 -16.84
N ASP A 23 6.47 0.76 -17.93
CA ASP A 23 5.50 0.11 -18.81
C ASP A 23 4.65 -0.91 -18.03
N PRO A 24 3.32 -0.93 -18.24
CA PRO A 24 2.43 -1.77 -17.46
C PRO A 24 2.64 -3.25 -17.76
N THR A 25 2.52 -4.08 -16.73
CA THR A 25 2.43 -5.54 -16.90
C THR A 25 0.98 -5.99 -16.85
N THR A 26 0.63 -7.04 -17.60
CA THR A 26 -0.75 -7.55 -17.64
C THR A 26 -0.93 -8.82 -16.81
N SER A 27 -2.00 -8.88 -16.00
CA SER A 27 -2.41 -10.08 -15.27
C SER A 27 -3.92 -10.38 -15.43
N PRO A 28 -4.37 -11.64 -15.23
CA PRO A 28 -5.79 -11.99 -15.28
C PRO A 28 -6.59 -11.28 -14.17
N LYS A 29 -7.81 -10.82 -14.47
CA LYS A 29 -8.75 -10.35 -13.44
C LYS A 29 -9.12 -11.48 -12.50
N THR A 30 -9.05 -11.22 -11.19
CA THR A 30 -9.73 -12.02 -10.16
C THR A 30 -11.03 -11.30 -9.75
N ASP A 31 -12.03 -12.01 -9.25
CA ASP A 31 -13.36 -11.45 -8.89
C ASP A 31 -13.33 -10.42 -7.75
N GLN A 32 -12.15 -10.08 -7.21
CA GLN A 32 -11.93 -9.23 -6.05
C GLN A 32 -11.40 -7.82 -6.40
N VAL A 33 -11.50 -7.38 -7.65
CA VAL A 33 -11.09 -6.01 -8.02
C VAL A 33 -12.25 -5.04 -7.77
N ALA A 34 -12.44 -4.65 -6.52
CA ALA A 34 -13.34 -3.54 -6.19
C ALA A 34 -12.70 -2.21 -6.64
N ALA A 35 -13.38 -1.46 -7.50
CA ALA A 35 -12.96 -0.10 -7.81
C ALA A 35 -13.07 0.76 -6.53
N VAL A 36 -11.97 1.40 -6.14
CA VAL A 36 -11.90 2.25 -4.95
C VAL A 36 -11.51 3.67 -5.32
N ASP A 37 -12.09 4.62 -4.58
CA ASP A 37 -11.79 6.04 -4.73
C ASP A 37 -10.52 6.39 -3.94
N LEU A 38 -9.42 6.60 -4.65
CA LEU A 38 -8.13 6.98 -4.07
C LEU A 38 -8.13 8.38 -3.45
N GLY A 39 -9.14 9.22 -3.72
CA GLY A 39 -9.31 10.51 -3.04
C GLY A 39 -9.76 10.39 -1.58
N LYS A 40 -10.09 9.18 -1.11
CA LYS A 40 -10.65 8.97 0.23
C LYS A 40 -9.62 8.79 1.35
N PHE A 41 -8.33 8.79 1.06
CA PHE A 41 -7.32 8.77 2.12
C PHE A 41 -6.66 10.14 2.30
N ASP A 42 -6.42 10.49 3.56
CA ASP A 42 -5.68 11.69 3.94
C ASP A 42 -4.20 11.51 3.56
N VAL A 43 -3.84 12.06 2.40
CA VAL A 43 -2.48 12.02 1.86
C VAL A 43 -1.46 12.61 2.83
N LYS A 44 -1.82 13.70 3.54
CA LYS A 44 -0.89 14.38 4.45
C LYS A 44 -0.58 13.47 5.64
N THR A 45 -1.62 12.86 6.21
CA THR A 45 -1.48 11.94 7.33
C THR A 45 -0.73 10.67 6.91
N ALA A 46 -1.06 10.09 5.75
CA ALA A 46 -0.37 8.92 5.20
C ALA A 46 1.14 9.17 4.96
N VAL A 47 1.51 10.34 4.41
CA VAL A 47 2.92 10.71 4.22
C VAL A 47 3.63 10.94 5.57
N GLY A 48 2.93 11.48 6.57
CA GLY A 48 3.44 11.61 7.94
C GLY A 48 3.79 10.23 8.54
N ILE A 49 2.86 9.29 8.44
CA ILE A 49 3.07 7.89 8.87
C ILE A 49 4.24 7.27 8.11
N MET A 50 4.30 7.43 6.79
CA MET A 50 5.36 6.86 5.96
C MET A 50 6.77 7.36 6.36
N ARG A 51 6.88 8.64 6.72
CA ARG A 51 8.16 9.22 7.20
C ARG A 51 8.55 8.72 8.59
N GLY A 52 7.58 8.48 9.48
CA GLY A 52 7.80 7.98 10.84
C GLY A 52 7.88 6.45 10.95
N ALA A 53 7.56 5.72 9.88
CA ALA A 53 7.45 4.26 9.91
C ALA A 53 8.76 3.55 10.29
N PRO A 54 9.95 3.94 9.78
CA PRO A 54 11.20 3.29 10.20
C PRO A 54 11.44 3.38 11.71
N GLU A 55 11.26 4.58 12.30
CA GLU A 55 11.40 4.81 13.75
C GLU A 55 10.38 3.98 14.54
N THR A 56 9.12 4.00 14.11
CA THR A 56 8.03 3.24 14.75
C THR A 56 8.31 1.74 14.74
N LEU A 57 8.92 1.22 13.67
CA LEU A 57 9.26 -0.19 13.50
C LEU A 57 10.61 -0.57 14.14
N GLY A 58 11.32 0.38 14.75
CA GLY A 58 12.64 0.15 15.34
C GLY A 58 13.75 -0.09 14.30
N ILE A 59 13.53 0.29 13.04
CA ILE A 59 14.51 0.17 11.95
C ILE A 59 15.29 1.49 11.88
N LYS A 60 16.61 1.44 12.00
CA LYS A 60 17.43 2.64 11.85
C LYS A 60 17.31 3.18 10.43
N ALA A 61 17.23 4.49 10.28
CA ALA A 61 17.13 5.14 8.97
C ALA A 61 18.27 4.74 8.01
N SER A 62 19.49 4.52 8.52
CA SER A 62 20.64 4.05 7.74
C SER A 62 20.57 2.60 7.27
N GLU A 63 19.68 1.79 7.86
CA GLU A 63 19.50 0.37 7.56
C GLU A 63 18.28 0.12 6.63
N VAL A 64 17.49 1.16 6.33
CA VAL A 64 16.33 1.06 5.43
C VAL A 64 16.80 0.75 4.00
N LYS A 65 16.26 -0.32 3.42
CA LYS A 65 16.43 -0.69 2.01
C LYS A 65 15.28 -0.21 1.15
N SER A 66 14.06 -0.40 1.63
CA SER A 66 12.85 -0.02 0.91
C SER A 66 11.81 0.53 1.86
N THR A 67 11.04 1.50 1.37
CA THR A 67 9.81 1.97 1.98
C THR A 67 8.78 2.15 0.89
N TYR A 68 7.62 1.52 1.03
CA TYR A 68 6.53 1.66 0.07
C TYR A 68 5.17 1.63 0.77
N LEU A 69 4.19 2.24 0.11
CA LEU A 69 2.81 2.31 0.56
C LEU A 69 1.97 1.36 -0.29
N ILE A 70 1.26 0.46 0.38
CA ILE A 70 0.22 -0.38 -0.22
C ILE A 70 -1.14 0.27 0.08
N ILE A 71 -2.00 0.35 -0.94
CA ILE A 71 -3.38 0.84 -0.80
C ILE A 71 -4.30 -0.23 -1.38
N GLU A 72 -5.19 -0.76 -0.55
CA GLU A 72 -6.15 -1.80 -0.92
C GLU A 72 -7.58 -1.36 -0.56
N PRO A 73 -8.59 -1.89 -1.27
CA PRO A 73 -9.95 -1.87 -0.76
C PRO A 73 -10.00 -2.53 0.62
N ALA A 74 -10.70 -1.89 1.56
CA ALA A 74 -10.96 -2.53 2.85
C ALA A 74 -11.80 -3.80 2.66
N LYS A 75 -11.49 -4.82 3.45
CA LYS A 75 -12.21 -6.11 3.44
C LYS A 75 -13.40 -6.12 4.40
N ASP A 76 -13.63 -5.04 5.13
CA ASP A 76 -14.76 -4.91 6.06
C ASP A 76 -16.08 -4.75 5.28
N PRO A 77 -16.99 -5.75 5.36
CA PRO A 77 -18.26 -5.69 4.65
C PRO A 77 -19.20 -4.61 5.20
N THR A 78 -18.94 -4.07 6.39
CA THR A 78 -19.74 -2.99 7.01
C THR A 78 -19.32 -1.60 6.56
N ALA A 79 -18.16 -1.47 5.90
CA ALA A 79 -17.62 -0.21 5.38
C ALA A 79 -17.21 -0.31 3.90
N PRO A 80 -18.14 -0.64 2.99
CA PRO A 80 -17.82 -0.82 1.57
C PRO A 80 -17.24 0.45 0.94
N GLY A 81 -16.19 0.27 0.13
CA GLY A 81 -15.51 1.38 -0.56
C GLY A 81 -14.60 2.23 0.31
N SER A 82 -14.32 1.78 1.55
CA SER A 82 -13.21 2.31 2.36
C SER A 82 -11.86 1.72 1.93
N LEU A 83 -10.78 2.36 2.34
CA LEU A 83 -9.41 1.97 2.03
C LEU A 83 -8.69 1.46 3.27
N THR A 84 -7.89 0.42 3.07
CA THR A 84 -6.85 -0.01 4.00
C THR A 84 -5.50 0.34 3.40
N LEU A 85 -4.65 0.98 4.19
CA LEU A 85 -3.30 1.36 3.81
C LEU A 85 -2.29 0.59 4.66
N SER A 86 -1.14 0.28 4.08
CA SER A 86 -0.02 -0.32 4.79
C SER A 86 1.29 0.31 4.35
N VAL A 87 2.04 0.91 5.29
CA VAL A 87 3.43 1.30 5.02
C VAL A 87 4.31 0.12 5.39
N TYR A 88 5.07 -0.37 4.42
CA TYR A 88 6.05 -1.42 4.62
C TYR A 88 7.47 -0.84 4.62
N VAL A 89 8.30 -1.29 5.54
CA VAL A 89 9.71 -0.91 5.65
C VAL A 89 10.56 -2.17 5.76
N SER A 90 11.62 -2.27 4.96
CA SER A 90 12.59 -3.37 5.04
C SER A 90 14.01 -2.89 5.30
N SER A 91 14.79 -3.78 5.90
CA SER A 91 16.22 -3.69 6.14
C SER A 91 16.89 -5.04 5.83
N ASP A 92 18.21 -5.11 5.94
CA ASP A 92 18.95 -6.38 5.85
C ASP A 92 18.61 -7.35 7.02
N TYR A 93 18.01 -6.84 8.10
CA TYR A 93 17.71 -7.58 9.32
C TYR A 93 16.23 -7.95 9.47
N GLY A 94 15.43 -7.73 8.42
CA GLY A 94 14.00 -8.02 8.41
C GLY A 94 13.16 -6.83 7.99
N SER A 95 11.85 -7.02 8.07
CA SER A 95 10.86 -6.06 7.59
C SER A 95 9.65 -5.99 8.50
N GLY A 96 9.04 -4.80 8.58
CA GLY A 96 7.81 -4.58 9.31
C GLY A 96 6.82 -3.75 8.50
N SER A 97 5.59 -3.63 9.01
CA SER A 97 4.58 -2.76 8.43
C SER A 97 3.68 -2.09 9.46
N ILE A 98 3.08 -0.97 9.06
CA ILE A 98 2.04 -0.27 9.82
C ILE A 98 0.78 -0.27 8.96
N ASP A 99 -0.27 -0.94 9.43
CA ASP A 99 -1.57 -0.98 8.78
C ASP A 99 -2.46 0.13 9.37
N PHE A 100 -3.09 0.94 8.53
CA PHE A 100 -3.92 2.08 8.94
C PHE A 100 -5.10 2.32 7.98
N ALA A 101 -6.13 2.98 8.49
CA ALA A 101 -7.31 3.36 7.70
C ALA A 101 -7.04 4.61 6.85
N GLY A 102 -7.96 4.93 5.93
CA GLY A 102 -7.86 6.11 5.06
C GLY A 102 -7.67 7.45 5.79
N ASP A 103 -8.18 7.58 7.01
CA ASP A 103 -8.00 8.79 7.84
C ASP A 103 -6.69 8.82 8.64
N GLY A 104 -5.87 7.77 8.55
CA GLY A 104 -4.63 7.63 9.31
C GLY A 104 -4.76 6.88 10.64
N THR A 105 -5.95 6.39 11.00
CA THR A 105 -6.13 5.59 12.22
C THR A 105 -5.31 4.31 12.11
N ILE A 106 -4.32 4.15 13.01
CA ILE A 106 -3.47 2.94 13.04
C ILE A 106 -4.29 1.76 13.56
N ASN A 107 -4.36 0.72 12.73
CA ASN A 107 -5.05 -0.52 13.05
C ASN A 107 -4.09 -1.55 13.64
N ARG A 108 -2.85 -1.61 13.14
CA ARG A 108 -1.86 -2.60 13.56
C ARG A 108 -0.43 -2.16 13.24
N VAL A 109 0.50 -2.53 14.11
CA VAL A 109 1.94 -2.43 13.88
C VAL A 109 2.54 -3.83 13.89
N ASN A 110 3.15 -4.22 12.78
CA ASN A 110 3.81 -5.50 12.59
C ASN A 110 5.33 -5.27 12.62
N TYR A 111 5.96 -5.51 13.77
CA TYR A 111 7.40 -5.35 13.92
C TYR A 111 8.18 -6.41 13.14
N PRO A 112 9.42 -6.10 12.71
CA PRO A 112 10.32 -7.11 12.16
C PRO A 112 10.49 -8.28 13.13
N SER A 113 10.25 -9.49 12.64
CA SER A 113 10.55 -10.74 13.35
C SER A 113 11.95 -11.22 12.99
N SER A 114 12.74 -11.55 14.01
CA SER A 114 14.07 -12.18 13.90
C SER A 114 14.01 -13.62 13.39
#